data_AF-A0A2V8DGK1-F1
#
_entry.id   AF-A0A2V8DGK1-F1
#
_cell.length_a   1.000
_cell.length_b   1.000
_cell.length_c   1.000
_cell.angle_alpha   90.00
_cell.angle_beta   90.00
_cell.angle_gamma   90.00
#
_symmetry.space_group_name_H-M   'P 1'
#
loop_
_entity.id
_entity.type
_entity.pdbx_description
1 polymer ?
#
loop_
_entity_poly.entity_id
_entity_poly.type
_entity_poly.pdbx_seq_one_letter_code
_entity_poly.pdbx_strand_id
1 'polypeptide(L)' 'MEALILDLLEWLTTRERSYEEVMEAWRTSCPKLPVWEDANDRGLVTRNEINGRCIVGVSPSGRALLDRRRTLPQ' A
#
# COMPACT_ATOMS: atom_id res chain seq x y z
N MET A 1 11.71 -4.34 6.41
CA MET A 1 11.02 -3.86 5.18
C MET A 1 9.58 -4.33 5.14
N GLU A 2 9.30 -5.60 5.38
CA GLU A 2 7.93 -6.13 5.31
C GLU A 2 6.93 -5.45 6.26
N ALA A 3 7.36 -5.04 7.47
CA ALA A 3 6.53 -4.26 8.39
C ALA A 3 6.03 -2.93 7.80
N LEU A 4 6.87 -2.22 7.03
CA LEU A 4 6.48 -0.96 6.39
C LEU A 4 5.52 -1.18 5.21
N ILE A 5 5.68 -2.28 4.48
CA ILE A 5 4.73 -2.69 3.43
C ILE A 5 3.38 -2.96 4.08
N LEU A 6 3.34 -3.71 5.18
CA LEU A 6 2.11 -3.98 5.92
C LEU A 6 1.46 -2.69 6.44
N ASP A 7 2.23 -1.75 6.98
CA ASP A 7 1.72 -0.43 7.39
C ASP A 7 1.18 0.38 6.21
N LEU A 8 1.82 0.34 5.04
CA LEU A 8 1.30 0.95 3.80
C LEU A 8 -0.03 0.33 3.39
N LEU A 9 -0.12 -1.00 3.36
CA LEU A 9 -1.34 -1.70 2.98
C LEU A 9 -2.46 -1.40 3.98
N GLU A 10 -2.18 -1.45 5.28
CA GLU A 10 -3.15 -1.14 6.32
C GLU A 10 -3.64 0.31 6.18
N TRP A 11 -2.72 1.25 5.99
CA TRP A 11 -3.06 2.63 5.71
C TRP A 11 -3.98 2.72 4.48
N LEU A 12 -3.64 2.10 3.35
CA LEU A 12 -4.49 2.05 2.14
C LEU A 12 -5.87 1.40 2.38
N THR A 13 -6.02 0.48 3.34
CA THR A 13 -7.34 -0.10 3.65
C THR A 13 -8.28 0.84 4.40
N THR A 14 -7.77 1.87 5.08
CA THR A 14 -8.61 2.79 5.89
C THR A 14 -9.54 3.66 5.05
N ARG A 15 -9.12 4.03 3.84
CA ARG A 15 -9.92 4.79 2.86
C ARG A 15 -9.27 4.70 1.49
N GLU A 16 -10.09 4.92 0.46
CA GLU A 16 -9.61 5.16 -0.90
C GLU A 16 -8.69 6.39 -0.91
N ARG A 17 -7.56 6.28 -1.62
CA ARG A 17 -6.55 7.33 -1.72
C ARG A 17 -6.09 7.49 -3.14
N SER A 18 -5.81 8.72 -3.53
CA SER A 18 -5.17 9.01 -4.81
C SER A 18 -3.70 8.63 -4.80
N TYR A 19 -3.14 8.30 -5.96
CA TYR A 19 -1.71 8.05 -6.13
C TYR A 19 -0.87 9.23 -5.62
N GLU A 20 -1.32 10.46 -5.85
CA GLU A 20 -0.66 11.67 -5.35
C GLU A 20 -0.58 11.70 -3.83
N GLU A 21 -1.69 11.41 -3.12
CA GLU A 21 -1.68 11.32 -1.65
C GLU A 21 -0.75 10.21 -1.14
N VAL A 22 -0.74 9.05 -1.80
CA VAL A 22 0.16 7.95 -1.43
C VAL A 22 1.62 8.38 -1.59
N MET A 23 1.94 9.02 -2.72
CA MET A 23 3.28 9.52 -2.97
C MET A 23 3.64 10.63 -1.98
N GLU A 24 2.77 11.57 -1.67
CA GLU A 24 3.05 12.63 -0.70
C GLU A 24 3.34 12.06 0.70
N ALA A 25 2.52 11.12 1.18
CA ALA A 25 2.66 10.53 2.51
C ALA A 25 3.90 9.61 2.63
N TRP A 26 4.20 8.82 1.60
CA TRP A 26 5.25 7.80 1.67
C TRP A 26 6.59 8.24 1.07
N ARG A 27 6.63 9.29 0.23
CA ARG A 27 7.88 9.85 -0.34
C ARG A 27 8.66 10.70 0.63
N THR A 28 8.00 11.30 1.62
CA THR A 28 8.63 12.18 2.61
C THR A 28 9.38 11.41 3.70
N SER A 29 9.12 10.12 3.87
CA SER A 29 9.67 9.33 4.98
C SER A 29 11.07 8.75 4.73
N CYS A 30 11.54 8.69 3.47
CA CYS A 30 12.95 8.41 3.16
C CYS A 30 13.24 8.57 1.65
N PRO A 31 14.45 9.05 1.25
CA PRO A 31 14.83 9.15 -0.17
C PRO A 31 14.98 7.79 -0.86
N LYS A 32 15.10 6.70 -0.09
CA LYS A 32 14.92 5.34 -0.59
C LYS A 32 13.46 4.99 -0.34
N LEU A 33 12.69 4.83 -1.41
CA LEU A 33 11.27 4.53 -1.37
C LEU A 33 10.98 3.06 -1.75
N PRO A 34 11.73 2.06 -1.23
CA PRO A 34 11.55 0.67 -1.64
C PRO A 34 10.17 0.16 -1.23
N VAL A 35 9.49 0.75 -0.22
CA VAL A 35 8.21 0.22 0.28
C VAL A 35 7.10 0.25 -0.78
N TRP A 36 6.93 1.39 -1.47
CA TRP A 36 5.94 1.48 -2.55
C TRP A 36 6.33 0.63 -3.75
N GLU A 37 7.62 0.65 -4.12
CA GLU A 37 8.14 -0.14 -5.23
C GLU A 37 8.00 -1.64 -4.98
N ASP A 38 8.41 -2.14 -3.82
CA ASP A 38 8.21 -3.52 -3.36
C ASP A 38 6.72 -3.89 -3.33
N ALA A 39 5.85 -3.03 -2.79
CA ALA A 39 4.42 -3.32 -2.74
C ALA A 39 3.82 -3.46 -4.14
N ASN A 40 4.31 -2.65 -5.08
CA ASN A 40 3.87 -2.67 -6.47
C ASN A 40 4.47 -3.87 -7.23
N ASP A 41 5.76 -4.16 -7.05
CA ASP A 41 6.47 -5.30 -7.65
C ASP A 41 5.89 -6.64 -7.18
N ARG A 42 5.55 -6.74 -5.89
CA ARG A 42 4.87 -7.90 -5.29
C ARG A 42 3.38 -7.97 -5.63
N GLY A 43 2.82 -7.01 -6.36
CA GLY A 43 1.41 -6.98 -6.75
C GLY A 43 0.44 -6.88 -5.55
N LEU A 44 0.86 -6.23 -4.47
CA LEU A 44 0.07 -6.06 -3.23
C LEU A 44 -0.88 -4.86 -3.29
N VAL A 45 -0.66 -3.95 -4.23
CA VAL A 45 -1.49 -2.76 -4.47
C VAL A 45 -2.14 -2.82 -5.85
N THR A 46 -3.24 -2.11 -6.00
CA THR A 46 -3.97 -1.91 -7.27
C THR A 46 -4.04 -0.43 -7.58
N ARG A 47 -4.05 -0.09 -8.86
CA ARG A 47 -4.26 1.29 -9.34
C ARG A 47 -5.44 1.27 -10.30
N ASN A 48 -6.49 2.00 -9.95
CA ASN A 48 -7.69 2.12 -10.77
C ASN A 48 -7.88 3.58 -11.16
N GLU A 49 -8.18 3.84 -12.43
CA GLU A 49 -8.54 5.18 -12.86
C GLU A 49 -10.03 5.40 -12.67
N ILE A 50 -10.40 6.36 -11.81
CA ILE A 50 -11.78 6.71 -11.51
C ILE A 50 -11.95 8.20 -11.77
N ASN A 51 -12.81 8.58 -12.71
CA ASN A 51 -13.06 9.98 -13.10
C ASN A 51 -11.77 10.76 -13.43
N GLY A 52 -10.83 10.12 -14.14
CA GLY A 52 -9.54 10.72 -14.50
C GLY A 52 -8.53 10.85 -13.34
N ARG A 53 -8.80 10.21 -12.19
CA ARG A 53 -7.89 10.16 -11.05
C ARG A 53 -7.41 8.74 -10.81
N CYS A 54 -6.10 8.58 -10.60
CA CYS A 54 -5.51 7.30 -10.22
C CYS A 54 -5.73 7.04 -8.73
N ILE A 55 -6.66 6.14 -8.41
CA ILE A 55 -6.96 5.69 -7.06
C ILE A 55 -6.17 4.42 -6.76
N VAL A 56 -5.48 4.43 -5.64
CA VAL A 56 -4.70 3.31 -5.13
C VAL A 56 -5.52 2.56 -4.09
N GLY A 57 -5.56 1.24 -4.26
CA GLY A 57 -6.20 0.31 -3.32
C GLY A 57 -5.30 -0.88 -3.02
N VAL A 58 -5.75 -1.74 -2.10
CA VAL A 58 -5.06 -2.98 -1.74
C VAL A 58 -5.59 -4.14 -2.58
N SER A 59 -4.69 -4.91 -3.19
CA SER A 59 -5.04 -6.09 -4.00
C SER A 59 -5.50 -7.26 -3.12
N PRO A 60 -6.14 -8.30 -3.68
CA PRO A 60 -6.46 -9.52 -2.93
C PRO A 60 -5.23 -10.13 -2.25
N SER A 61 -4.07 -10.13 -2.93
CA SER A 61 -2.79 -10.60 -2.38
C SER A 61 -2.30 -9.72 -1.21
N GLY A 62 -2.46 -8.40 -1.33
CA GLY A 62 -2.15 -7.47 -0.24
C GLY A 62 -3.05 -7.67 0.99
N ARG A 63 -4.33 -7.92 0.78
CA ARG A 63 -5.28 -8.24 1.87
C ARG A 63 -4.93 -9.55 2.55
N ALA A 64 -4.64 -10.60 1.79
CA ALA A 64 -4.20 -11.88 2.36
C ALA A 64 -2.91 -11.75 3.20
N LEU A 65 -2.00 -10.86 2.80
CA LEU A 65 -0.79 -10.58 3.58
C LEU A 65 -1.11 -9.83 4.89
N LEU A 66 -2.04 -8.87 4.86
CA LEU A 66 -2.54 -8.20 6.07
C LEU A 66 -3.24 -9.16 7.02
N ASP A 67 -4.08 -10.06 6.50
CA ASP A 67 -4.76 -11.07 7.30
C ASP A 67 -3.75 -11.99 8.00
N ARG A 68 -2.68 -12.41 7.30
CA ARG A 68 -1.58 -13.17 7.91
C ARG A 68 -0.92 -12.44 9.07
N ARG A 69 -0.67 -11.12 8.95
CA ARG A 69 -0.14 -10.28 10.06
C ARG A 69 -1.07 -10.30 11.27
N ARG A 70 -2.38 -10.21 11.04
CA ARG A 70 -3.41 -10.18 12.11
C ARG A 70 -3.59 -11.52 12.80
N THR A 71 -3.36 -12.64 12.08
CA THR A 71 -3.48 -13.99 12.63
C THR A 71 -2.27 -14.45 13.43
N LEU A 72 -1.14 -13.74 13.33
CA LEU A 72 0.04 -14.02 14.14
C LEU A 72 -0.07 -13.23 15.46
N PRO A 73 -0.20 -13.89 16.63
CA PRO A 73 0.01 -13.21 17.90
C PRO A 73 1.47 -12.75 17.96
N GLN A 74 1.68 -11.43 18.07
CA GLN A 74 2.97 -10.83 18.41
C GLN A 74 3.26 -11.07 19.90
#